data_AF-A0A7Y1TTV2-F1
#
_entry.id   AF-A0A7Y1TTV2-F1
#
_cell.length_a   1.000
_cell.length_b   1.000
_cell.length_c   1.000
_cell.angle_alpha   90.00
_cell.angle_beta   90.00
_cell.angle_gamma   90.00
#
_symmetry.space_group_name_H-M   'P 1'
#
loop_
_entity.id
_entity.type
_entity.pdbx_description
1 polymer ?
#
loop_
_entity_poly.entity_id
_entity_poly.type
_entity_poly.pdbx_seq_one_letter_code
_entity_poly.pdbx_strand_id
1 'polypeptide(L)'
;MYWYTYPPYGRWAAATLIVIAAFVIELRPVPTVAYPFAARDIAVGEPVDAGSVSFRDVPTGLLPDTRGYGYATRPVDAGEPLTPGTMTAADPIPQDWWLVTVPLPQHVIPGTPARAVLDTGIVDVVIAAPGRSDGFDARAFGTVAVPPAGAADVARAAADGSLVVLVRP
;
A
#
# COMPACT_ATOMS: atom_id res chain seq x y z
N MET A 1 -5.64 43.68 -45.50
CA MET A 1 -5.77 42.74 -46.64
C MET A 1 -4.38 42.17 -46.95
N TYR A 2 -3.86 41.27 -46.10
CA TYR A 2 -2.49 40.68 -46.18
C TYR A 2 -2.50 39.15 -46.31
N TRP A 3 -3.69 38.54 -46.40
CA TRP A 3 -3.88 37.09 -46.33
C TRP A 3 -3.93 36.41 -47.71
N TYR A 4 -4.42 37.12 -48.73
CA TYR A 4 -4.59 36.62 -50.11
C TYR A 4 -3.81 37.42 -51.16
N THR A 5 -3.19 38.53 -50.78
CA THR A 5 -2.39 39.39 -51.67
C THR A 5 -1.01 38.78 -51.86
N TYR A 6 -0.48 38.78 -53.07
CA TYR A 6 0.84 38.22 -53.35
C TYR A 6 1.95 39.25 -53.02
N PRO A 7 3.00 38.89 -52.29
CA PRO A 7 3.24 37.61 -51.60
C PRO A 7 2.34 37.44 -50.35
N PRO A 8 1.83 36.22 -50.05
CA PRO A 8 0.83 35.97 -49.01
C PRO A 8 1.46 35.91 -47.61
N TYR A 9 2.07 37.01 -47.16
CA TYR A 9 2.79 37.11 -45.89
C TYR A 9 1.97 36.68 -44.67
N GLY A 10 0.65 36.88 -44.68
CA GLY A 10 -0.23 36.44 -43.58
C GLY A 10 -0.25 34.91 -43.39
N ARG A 11 -0.22 34.13 -44.47
CA ARG A 11 -0.20 32.65 -44.39
C ARG A 11 1.12 32.14 -43.81
N TRP A 12 2.22 32.74 -44.25
CA TRP A 12 3.55 32.41 -43.72
C TRP A 12 3.66 32.79 -42.24
N ALA A 13 3.18 33.96 -41.84
CA ALA A 13 3.15 34.36 -40.44
C ALA A 13 2.33 33.40 -39.57
N ALA A 14 1.16 32.95 -40.04
CA ALA A 14 0.34 31.97 -39.33
C ALA A 14 1.01 30.59 -39.24
N ALA A 15 1.61 30.10 -40.32
CA ALA A 15 2.37 28.85 -40.31
C ALA A 15 3.56 28.93 -39.32
N THR A 16 4.31 30.02 -39.34
CA THR A 16 5.40 30.27 -38.38
C THR A 16 4.89 30.28 -36.95
N LEU A 17 3.75 30.92 -36.67
CA LEU A 17 3.14 30.92 -35.34
C LEU A 17 2.76 29.52 -34.88
N ILE A 18 2.19 28.69 -35.76
CA ILE A 18 1.83 27.30 -35.44
C ILE A 18 3.10 26.49 -35.12
N VAL A 19 4.15 26.62 -35.93
CA VAL A 19 5.43 25.94 -35.70
C VAL A 19 6.06 26.35 -34.37
N ILE A 20 6.06 27.66 -34.06
CA ILE A 20 6.54 28.17 -32.77
C ILE A 20 5.69 27.63 -31.63
N ALA A 21 4.36 27.64 -31.76
CA ALA A 21 3.46 27.15 -30.71
C ALA A 21 3.66 25.66 -30.43
N ALA A 22 3.79 24.84 -31.48
CA ALA A 22 4.08 23.41 -31.36
C ALA A 22 5.45 23.18 -30.69
N PHE A 23 6.48 23.91 -31.11
CA PHE A 23 7.81 23.86 -30.50
C PHE A 23 7.77 24.23 -29.00
N VAL A 24 7.03 25.28 -28.63
CA VAL A 24 6.85 25.70 -27.24
C VAL A 24 6.10 24.65 -26.42
N ILE A 25 5.12 23.94 -27.00
CA ILE A 25 4.40 22.85 -26.33
C ILE A 25 5.31 21.65 -26.09
N GLU A 26 6.10 21.27 -27.08
CA GLU A 26 7.04 20.14 -26.99
C GLU A 26 8.14 20.38 -25.95
N LEU A 27 8.56 21.63 -25.78
CA LEU A 27 9.55 22.03 -24.77
C LEU A 27 8.98 22.14 -23.35
N ARG A 28 7.67 21.93 -23.14
CA ARG A 28 7.12 22.01 -21.79
C ARG A 28 7.66 20.86 -20.95
N PRO A 29 8.20 21.14 -19.75
CA PRO A 29 8.63 20.09 -18.85
C PRO A 29 7.43 19.22 -18.47
N VAL A 30 7.66 17.91 -18.39
CA VAL A 30 6.66 16.97 -17.88
C VAL A 30 6.40 17.32 -16.41
N PRO A 31 5.13 17.48 -15.99
CA PRO A 31 4.83 17.78 -14.59
C PRO A 31 5.31 16.62 -13.71
N THR A 32 6.13 16.94 -12.72
CA THR A 32 6.65 15.96 -11.76
C THR A 32 6.03 16.14 -10.37
N VAL A 33 6.09 15.07 -9.58
CA VAL A 33 5.72 15.05 -8.17
C VAL A 33 6.84 14.40 -7.36
N ALA A 34 7.08 14.90 -6.16
CA ALA A 34 8.02 14.29 -5.23
C ALA A 34 7.46 12.95 -4.74
N TYR A 35 8.17 11.86 -5.02
CA TYR A 35 7.75 10.51 -4.69
C TYR A 35 8.77 9.80 -3.79
N PRO A 36 8.34 8.99 -2.80
CA PRO A 36 9.23 8.33 -1.86
C PRO A 36 9.92 7.09 -2.45
N PHE A 37 11.23 7.00 -2.26
CA PHE A 37 12.08 5.86 -2.61
C PHE A 37 12.86 5.40 -1.37
N ALA A 38 13.16 4.11 -1.28
CA ALA A 38 14.01 3.58 -0.24
C ALA A 38 15.41 4.23 -0.30
N ALA A 39 15.86 4.85 0.79
CA ALA A 39 17.20 5.44 0.90
C ALA A 39 18.28 4.38 1.20
N ARG A 40 17.86 3.24 1.74
CA ARG A 40 18.67 2.08 2.12
C ARG A 40 17.81 0.82 1.97
N ASP A 41 18.42 -0.34 2.11
CA ASP A 41 17.67 -1.59 2.18
C ASP A 41 16.76 -1.57 3.42
N ILE A 42 15.51 -2.03 3.23
CA ILE A 42 14.47 -2.11 4.25
C ILE A 42 14.03 -3.56 4.36
N ALA A 43 14.17 -4.14 5.55
CA ALA A 43 13.80 -5.52 5.81
C ALA A 43 12.28 -5.68 5.95
N VAL A 44 11.78 -6.92 5.80
CA VAL A 44 10.37 -7.24 6.04
C VAL A 44 9.97 -6.87 7.47
N GLY A 45 8.86 -6.16 7.61
CA GLY A 45 8.33 -5.71 8.89
C GLY A 45 9.08 -4.52 9.49
N GLU A 46 10.07 -3.97 8.80
CA GLU A 46 10.77 -2.78 9.27
C GLU A 46 9.93 -1.50 9.04
N PRO A 47 9.90 -0.56 10.00
CA PRO A 47 9.21 0.72 9.81
C PRO A 47 9.89 1.54 8.71
N VAL A 48 9.07 2.07 7.81
CA VAL A 48 9.44 3.07 6.83
C VAL A 48 9.27 4.43 7.50
N ASP A 49 10.36 5.06 7.89
CA ASP A 49 10.40 6.39 8.48
C ASP A 49 11.13 7.42 7.59
N ALA A 50 11.21 8.68 8.05
CA ALA A 50 11.90 9.74 7.32
C ALA A 50 13.42 9.47 7.10
N GLY A 51 14.04 8.59 7.88
CA GLY A 51 15.45 8.21 7.72
C GLY A 51 15.64 7.09 6.69
N SER A 52 14.61 6.30 6.43
CA SER A 52 14.61 5.23 5.42
C SER A 52 14.16 5.68 4.03
N VAL A 53 13.71 6.94 3.87
CA VAL A 53 13.11 7.46 2.64
C VAL A 53 13.90 8.62 2.05
N SER A 54 14.06 8.57 0.73
CA SER A 54 14.55 9.68 -0.09
C SER A 54 13.47 10.08 -1.10
N PHE A 55 13.21 11.38 -1.24
CA PHE A 55 12.24 11.86 -2.22
C PHE A 55 12.92 12.14 -3.55
N ARG A 56 12.29 11.70 -4.65
CA ARG A 56 12.74 11.95 -6.02
C ARG A 56 11.58 12.46 -6.86
N ASP A 57 11.88 13.39 -7.76
CA ASP A 57 10.88 13.88 -8.71
C ASP A 57 10.61 12.83 -9.79
N VAL A 58 9.35 12.41 -9.90
CA VAL A 58 8.89 11.48 -10.92
C VAL A 58 7.74 12.10 -11.72
N PRO A 59 7.56 11.74 -13.01
CA PRO A 59 6.41 12.17 -13.77
C PRO A 59 5.09 11.86 -13.06
N THR A 60 4.19 12.84 -13.08
CA THR A 60 2.87 12.70 -12.46
C THR A 60 2.11 11.53 -13.07
N GLY A 61 1.58 10.64 -12.23
CA GLY A 61 0.82 9.46 -12.67
C GLY A 61 1.67 8.26 -13.08
N LEU A 62 3.01 8.34 -13.01
CA LEU A 62 3.88 7.19 -13.29
C LEU A 62 3.78 6.09 -12.22
N LEU A 63 3.69 6.50 -10.95
CA LEU A 63 3.65 5.60 -9.80
C LEU A 63 2.32 5.78 -9.04
N PRO A 64 1.77 4.69 -8.46
CA PRO A 64 0.54 4.77 -7.68
C PRO A 64 0.77 5.56 -6.38
N ASP A 65 -0.21 6.34 -5.96
CA ASP A 65 -0.11 7.15 -4.75
C ASP A 65 0.09 6.29 -3.49
N THR A 66 1.08 6.62 -2.68
CA THR A 66 1.34 5.99 -1.38
C THR A 66 0.76 6.83 -0.26
N ARG A 67 -0.24 6.28 0.43
CA ARG A 67 -0.83 6.91 1.62
C ARG A 67 0.07 6.73 2.84
N GLY A 68 1.08 7.58 2.94
CA GLY A 68 1.90 7.74 4.15
C GLY A 68 2.90 6.61 4.41
N TYR A 69 3.59 6.79 5.53
CA TYR A 69 4.61 5.90 6.05
C TYR A 69 3.99 4.71 6.80
N GLY A 70 4.63 3.55 6.72
CA GLY A 70 4.11 2.28 7.22
C GLY A 70 5.24 1.27 7.41
N TYR A 71 4.99 -0.01 7.18
CA TYR A 71 5.97 -1.09 7.31
C TYR A 71 6.17 -1.83 6.00
N ALA A 72 7.39 -2.29 5.75
CA ALA A 72 7.69 -3.05 4.55
C ALA A 72 7.05 -4.45 4.60
N THR A 73 6.29 -4.82 3.58
CA THR A 73 5.64 -6.15 3.48
C THR A 73 6.54 -7.20 2.83
N ARG A 74 7.61 -6.75 2.17
CA ARG A 74 8.65 -7.55 1.57
C ARG A 74 10.00 -6.82 1.69
N PRO A 75 11.14 -7.47 1.42
CA PRO A 75 12.40 -6.76 1.32
C PRO A 75 12.30 -5.69 0.22
N VAL A 76 12.80 -4.50 0.51
CA VAL A 76 12.87 -3.37 -0.42
C VAL A 76 14.33 -2.95 -0.52
N ASP A 77 14.86 -2.97 -1.73
CA ASP A 77 16.25 -2.60 -1.98
C ASP A 77 16.41 -1.08 -2.01
N ALA A 78 17.60 -0.58 -1.66
CA ALA A 78 17.93 0.83 -1.78
C ALA A 78 17.68 1.37 -3.20
N GLY A 79 16.95 2.46 -3.29
CA GLY A 79 16.58 3.12 -4.54
C GLY A 79 15.32 2.57 -5.22
N GLU A 80 14.63 1.61 -4.63
CA GLU A 80 13.33 1.13 -5.10
C GLU A 80 12.19 2.11 -4.74
N PRO A 81 11.19 2.35 -5.62
CA PRO A 81 10.02 3.14 -5.27
C PRO A 81 9.18 2.43 -4.21
N LEU A 82 8.75 3.19 -3.21
CA LEU A 82 7.82 2.70 -2.23
C LEU A 82 6.41 2.72 -2.81
N THR A 83 5.71 1.59 -2.81
CA THR A 83 4.38 1.46 -3.42
C THR A 83 3.40 0.81 -2.42
N PRO A 84 2.08 0.89 -2.65
CA PRO A 84 1.10 0.20 -1.82
C PRO A 84 1.28 -1.33 -1.77
N GLY A 85 2.02 -1.92 -2.72
CA GLY A 85 2.33 -3.35 -2.71
C GLY A 85 3.54 -3.71 -1.84
N THR A 86 4.44 -2.75 -1.58
CA THR A 86 5.65 -2.95 -0.76
C THR A 86 5.46 -2.50 0.67
N MET A 87 4.38 -1.77 0.96
CA MET A 87 4.12 -1.17 2.25
C MET A 87 2.72 -1.52 2.76
N THR A 88 2.61 -1.66 4.08
CA THR A 88 1.34 -1.66 4.78
C THR A 88 1.33 -0.56 5.82
N ALA A 89 0.19 0.10 6.03
CA ALA A 89 0.05 1.10 7.10
C ALA A 89 -0.01 0.46 8.51
N ALA A 90 0.01 -0.87 8.59
CA ALA A 90 -0.31 -1.61 9.78
C ALA A 90 0.95 -2.18 10.47
N ASP A 91 0.95 -2.23 11.80
CA ASP A 91 2.10 -2.66 12.59
C ASP A 91 2.55 -4.09 12.23
N PRO A 92 3.87 -4.34 12.21
CA PRO A 92 4.43 -5.65 11.94
C PRO A 92 4.09 -6.56 13.11
N ILE A 93 3.76 -7.80 12.79
CA ILE A 93 3.50 -8.83 13.78
C ILE A 93 4.81 -9.07 14.59
N PRO A 94 4.77 -8.99 15.93
CA PRO A 94 5.96 -9.28 16.74
C PRO A 94 6.45 -10.72 16.50
N GLN A 95 7.78 -10.91 16.44
CA GLN A 95 8.38 -12.20 16.06
C GLN A 95 8.11 -13.34 17.03
N ASP A 96 7.77 -13.03 18.29
CA ASP A 96 7.46 -13.98 19.33
C ASP A 96 5.99 -14.43 19.33
N TRP A 97 5.16 -13.91 18.43
CA TRP A 97 3.74 -14.23 18.38
C TRP A 97 3.44 -15.47 17.54
N TRP A 98 2.43 -16.23 17.97
CA TRP A 98 2.00 -17.46 17.30
C TRP A 98 0.92 -17.18 16.27
N LEU A 99 1.00 -17.84 15.11
CA LEU A 99 0.00 -17.75 14.07
C LEU A 99 -1.09 -18.80 14.30
N VAL A 100 -2.34 -18.35 14.43
CA VAL A 100 -3.51 -19.21 14.62
C VAL A 100 -4.51 -18.94 13.51
N THR A 101 -5.01 -20.00 12.89
CA THR A 101 -6.07 -19.91 11.87
C THR A 101 -7.43 -19.76 12.54
N VAL A 102 -8.18 -18.73 12.17
CA VAL A 102 -9.44 -18.35 12.84
C VAL A 102 -10.47 -17.83 11.83
N PRO A 103 -11.78 -17.89 12.14
CA PRO A 103 -12.80 -17.28 11.28
C PRO A 103 -12.60 -15.76 11.19
N LEU A 104 -12.43 -15.23 9.98
CA LEU A 104 -12.23 -13.81 9.74
C LEU A 104 -13.02 -13.32 8.51
N PRO A 105 -13.50 -12.07 8.52
CA PRO A 105 -14.02 -11.44 7.31
C PRO A 105 -12.93 -11.35 6.23
N GLN A 106 -13.34 -11.37 4.96
CA GLN A 106 -12.39 -11.34 3.82
C GLN A 106 -11.73 -9.96 3.60
N HIS A 107 -12.33 -8.90 4.11
CA HIS A 107 -11.93 -7.52 3.86
C HIS A 107 -11.07 -6.90 4.97
N VAL A 108 -10.54 -7.74 5.87
CA VAL A 108 -9.67 -7.26 6.95
C VAL A 108 -8.25 -6.99 6.44
N ILE A 109 -7.58 -6.00 7.02
CA ILE A 109 -6.24 -5.58 6.61
C ILE A 109 -5.21 -6.25 7.53
N PRO A 110 -4.20 -6.97 7.01
CA PRO A 110 -3.08 -7.46 7.81
C PRO A 110 -2.39 -6.36 8.61
N GLY A 111 -1.94 -6.68 9.82
CA GLY A 111 -1.39 -5.76 10.82
C GLY A 111 -2.45 -4.99 11.63
N THR A 112 -3.74 -5.14 11.30
CA THR A 112 -4.82 -4.47 12.06
C THR A 112 -4.94 -5.08 13.46
N PRO A 113 -4.93 -4.27 14.53
CA PRO A 113 -5.18 -4.77 15.87
C PRO A 113 -6.64 -5.22 16.01
N ALA A 114 -6.82 -6.40 16.59
CA ALA A 114 -8.09 -7.06 16.79
C ALA A 114 -8.15 -7.70 18.19
N ARG A 115 -9.32 -8.22 18.56
CA ARG A 115 -9.53 -8.89 19.85
C ARG A 115 -10.10 -10.28 19.64
N ALA A 116 -9.41 -11.30 20.15
CA ALA A 116 -9.92 -12.65 20.27
C ALA A 116 -10.76 -12.74 21.55
N VAL A 117 -12.05 -13.04 21.39
CA VAL A 117 -12.99 -13.24 22.49
C VAL A 117 -13.13 -14.74 22.73
N LEU A 118 -12.84 -15.14 23.96
CA LEU A 118 -12.83 -16.50 24.47
C LEU A 118 -13.81 -16.58 25.63
N ASP A 119 -14.23 -17.80 26.01
CA ASP A 119 -15.03 -17.99 27.22
C ASP A 119 -14.28 -17.59 28.50
N THR A 120 -12.94 -17.68 28.47
CA THR A 120 -12.05 -17.36 29.59
C THR A 120 -11.64 -15.89 29.65
N GLY A 121 -11.93 -15.09 28.61
CA GLY A 121 -11.55 -13.68 28.57
C GLY A 121 -11.30 -13.13 27.17
N ILE A 122 -10.56 -12.03 27.08
CA ILE A 122 -10.22 -11.34 25.83
C ILE A 122 -8.71 -11.29 25.70
N VAL A 123 -8.20 -11.64 24.51
CA VAL A 123 -6.79 -11.56 24.15
C VAL A 123 -6.64 -10.58 22.99
N ASP A 124 -5.75 -9.59 23.13
CA ASP A 124 -5.40 -8.70 22.02
C ASP A 124 -4.56 -9.47 20.99
N VAL A 125 -4.96 -9.38 19.72
CA VAL A 125 -4.36 -10.11 18.60
C VAL A 125 -4.12 -9.15 17.43
N VAL A 126 -3.30 -9.56 16.47
CA VAL A 126 -3.07 -8.79 15.23
C VAL A 126 -3.45 -9.66 14.04
N ILE A 127 -4.13 -9.10 13.05
CA ILE A 127 -4.51 -9.85 11.86
C ILE A 127 -3.25 -10.13 11.04
N ALA A 128 -2.93 -11.39 10.80
CA ALA A 128 -1.77 -11.79 10.02
C ALA A 128 -2.10 -12.00 8.54
N ALA A 129 -3.27 -12.56 8.25
CA ALA A 129 -3.75 -12.75 6.90
C ALA A 129 -5.28 -12.60 6.87
N PRO A 130 -5.85 -12.01 5.80
CA PRO A 130 -7.30 -11.89 5.67
C PRO A 130 -7.97 -13.24 5.52
N GLY A 131 -9.27 -13.28 5.81
CA GLY A 131 -10.08 -14.45 5.52
C GLY A 131 -10.07 -14.80 4.04
N ARG A 132 -9.79 -16.06 3.70
CA ARG A 132 -10.10 -16.63 2.38
C ARG A 132 -11.19 -17.68 2.54
N SER A 133 -12.20 -17.61 1.68
CA SER A 133 -13.14 -18.72 1.49
C SER A 133 -12.59 -19.58 0.36
N ASP A 134 -12.62 -20.88 0.55
CA ASP A 134 -12.31 -21.88 -0.48
C ASP A 134 -13.51 -22.16 -1.40
N GLY A 135 -14.63 -21.50 -1.18
CA GLY A 135 -15.89 -21.68 -1.92
C GLY A 135 -16.73 -22.86 -1.44
N PHE A 136 -16.26 -23.64 -0.47
CA PHE A 136 -16.98 -24.77 0.12
C PHE A 136 -17.49 -24.44 1.52
N ASP A 137 -16.79 -23.58 2.25
CA ASP A 137 -17.21 -23.13 3.58
C ASP A 137 -18.02 -21.83 3.57
N ALA A 138 -19.06 -21.80 4.42
CA ALA A 138 -19.88 -20.61 4.67
C ALA A 138 -19.12 -19.50 5.41
N ARG A 139 -17.95 -19.81 5.98
CA ARG A 139 -17.08 -18.87 6.70
C ARG A 139 -15.73 -18.78 6.00
N ALA A 140 -15.18 -17.58 5.92
CA ALA A 140 -13.80 -17.40 5.48
C ALA A 140 -12.87 -17.59 6.67
N PHE A 141 -11.73 -18.25 6.43
CA PHE A 141 -10.70 -18.46 7.43
C PHE A 141 -9.49 -17.63 7.09
N GLY A 142 -8.98 -16.89 8.08
CA GLY A 142 -7.75 -16.13 7.98
C GLY A 142 -6.83 -16.48 9.12
N THR A 143 -5.77 -15.68 9.29
CA THR A 143 -4.76 -15.94 10.31
C THR A 143 -4.65 -14.72 11.22
N VAL A 144 -4.61 -14.96 12.52
CA VAL A 144 -4.23 -13.96 13.53
C VAL A 144 -2.91 -14.33 14.18
N ALA A 145 -2.11 -13.33 14.50
CA ALA A 145 -1.00 -13.45 15.40
C ALA A 145 -1.47 -13.23 16.84
N VAL A 146 -1.04 -14.11 17.73
CA VAL A 146 -1.47 -14.16 19.13
C VAL A 146 -0.23 -14.13 20.04
N PRO A 147 -0.24 -13.34 21.13
CA PRO A 147 0.87 -13.35 22.08
C PRO A 147 1.05 -14.73 22.74
N PRO A 148 2.28 -15.13 23.12
CA PRO A 148 2.57 -16.43 23.73
C PRO A 148 1.67 -16.81 24.91
N ALA A 149 1.35 -15.84 25.75
CA ALA A 149 0.55 -16.05 26.96
C ALA A 149 -0.89 -16.53 26.66
N GLY A 150 -1.45 -16.19 25.50
CA GLY A 150 -2.82 -16.54 25.10
C GLY A 150 -2.90 -17.55 23.95
N ALA A 151 -1.77 -17.97 23.38
CA ALA A 151 -1.74 -18.77 22.16
C ALA A 151 -2.47 -20.12 22.30
N ALA A 152 -2.26 -20.81 23.43
CA ALA A 152 -2.89 -22.11 23.68
C ALA A 152 -4.43 -22.00 23.80
N ASP A 153 -4.91 -20.99 24.52
CA ASP A 153 -6.34 -20.77 24.73
C ASP A 153 -7.05 -20.35 23.44
N VAL A 154 -6.41 -19.46 22.65
CA VAL A 154 -6.94 -19.05 21.35
C VAL A 154 -6.95 -20.20 20.36
N ALA A 155 -5.88 -21.01 20.30
CA ALA A 155 -5.83 -22.18 19.43
C ALA A 155 -6.90 -23.21 19.80
N ARG A 156 -7.14 -23.43 21.09
CA ARG A 156 -8.18 -24.33 21.58
C ARG A 156 -9.58 -23.83 21.23
N ALA A 157 -9.89 -22.56 21.52
CA ALA A 157 -11.17 -21.97 21.19
C ALA A 157 -11.43 -21.92 19.67
N ALA A 158 -10.38 -21.73 18.86
CA ALA A 158 -10.48 -21.81 17.41
C ALA A 158 -10.84 -23.23 16.95
N ALA A 159 -10.19 -24.25 17.50
CA ALA A 159 -10.45 -25.66 17.20
C ALA A 159 -11.86 -26.10 17.64
N ASP A 160 -12.33 -25.60 18.79
CA ASP A 160 -13.65 -25.90 19.35
C ASP A 160 -14.76 -25.06 18.69
N GLY A 161 -14.42 -24.09 17.84
CA GLY A 161 -15.36 -23.20 17.16
C GLY A 161 -16.05 -22.17 18.06
N SER A 162 -15.56 -21.96 19.28
CA SER A 162 -16.07 -20.97 20.24
C SER A 162 -15.39 -19.60 20.15
N LEU A 163 -14.32 -19.49 19.35
CA LEU A 163 -13.60 -18.23 19.16
C LEU A 163 -14.37 -17.23 18.28
N VAL A 164 -14.48 -15.99 18.75
CA VAL A 164 -14.94 -14.84 17.96
C VAL A 164 -13.85 -13.78 17.89
N VAL A 165 -13.53 -13.29 16.70
CA VAL A 165 -12.56 -12.20 16.51
C VAL A 165 -13.28 -10.90 16.20
N LEU A 166 -13.06 -9.89 17.04
CA LEU A 166 -13.56 -8.53 16.87
C LEU A 166 -12.49 -7.67 16.18
N VAL A 167 -12.86 -7.09 15.04
CA VAL A 167 -12.01 -6.19 14.26
C VAL A 167 -12.61 -4.80 14.31
N ARG A 168 -11.79 -3.77 14.57
CA ARG A 168 -12.27 -2.38 14.52
C ARG A 168 -12.58 -1.98 13.07
N PRO A 169 -13.63 -1.18 12.83
CA PRO A 169 -13.92 -0.62 11.53
C PRO A 169 -12.84 0.39 11.08
#